data_AF-A0A0M9EHG2-F1
#
_entry.id   AF-A0A0M9EHG2-F1
#
_cell.length_a   1.000
_cell.length_b   1.000
_cell.length_c   1.000
_cell.angle_alpha   90.00
_cell.angle_beta   90.00
_cell.angle_gamma   90.00
#
_symmetry.space_group_name_H-M   'P 1'
#
loop_
_entity.id
_entity.type
_entity.pdbx_description
1 polymer ?
#
loop_
_entity_poly.entity_id
_entity_poly.type
_entity_poly.pdbx_seq_one_letter_code
_entity_poly.pdbx_strand_id
1 'polypeptide(L)'
;MSRKICVMGNSHVAALKSGWEDGDVAGKGFVPTFFGALSDGMATLDVVDGEVIPRDTKAADFFCKISGENTGVKPEIYDAFLLAGMGMFPTPVFNNYRAFSTPSTHHDAPHFVSDAVIADTLWEGIDGSMMMHCARTVRRVTDKPIFLAWQAFCSESLFDIEWRATQMQPILDNSDQPFVRLMMDTVEARLKEEGFEVLNQPDETLRDGVMTKAEFSRGSVLFRADNPKAHRENDVFHMNGIYGRTCWNSWEI
;
A
#
# COMPACT_ATOMS: atom_id res chain seq x y z
N MET A 1 -3.29 3.57 -28.73
CA MET A 1 -3.98 2.56 -27.91
C MET A 1 -3.77 2.95 -26.47
N SER A 2 -4.76 2.78 -25.59
CA SER A 2 -4.57 3.03 -24.16
C SER A 2 -3.66 1.96 -23.56
N ARG A 3 -2.71 2.35 -22.71
CA ARG A 3 -1.82 1.41 -21.99
C ARG A 3 -2.64 0.53 -21.05
N LYS A 4 -2.26 -0.72 -20.85
CA LYS A 4 -2.94 -1.63 -19.90
C LYS A 4 -2.13 -1.76 -18.63
N ILE A 5 -2.73 -1.56 -17.46
CA ILE A 5 -2.03 -1.66 -16.18
C ILE A 5 -2.60 -2.81 -15.36
N CYS A 6 -1.75 -3.71 -14.87
CA CYS A 6 -2.18 -4.72 -13.91
C CYS A 6 -2.08 -4.15 -12.50
N VAL A 7 -3.20 -4.02 -11.79
CA VAL A 7 -3.22 -3.54 -10.40
C VAL A 7 -3.41 -4.74 -9.48
N MET A 8 -2.48 -4.98 -8.56
CA MET A 8 -2.47 -6.17 -7.70
C MET A 8 -2.41 -5.79 -6.22
N GLY A 9 -3.10 -6.53 -5.36
CA GLY A 9 -2.94 -6.33 -3.92
C GLY A 9 -3.96 -7.08 -3.06
N ASN A 10 -4.13 -6.58 -1.85
CA ASN A 10 -5.11 -7.07 -0.89
C ASN A 10 -6.29 -6.09 -0.76
N SER A 11 -6.92 -6.00 0.41
CA SER A 11 -8.08 -5.12 0.63
C SER A 11 -7.83 -3.65 0.30
N HIS A 12 -6.58 -3.16 0.34
CA HIS A 12 -6.25 -1.76 0.03
C HIS A 12 -6.47 -1.39 -1.44
N VAL A 13 -6.45 -2.36 -2.36
CA VAL A 13 -6.77 -2.14 -3.78
C VAL A 13 -8.23 -1.74 -3.98
N ALA A 14 -9.13 -2.03 -3.04
CA ALA A 14 -10.53 -1.61 -3.11
C ALA A 14 -10.67 -0.10 -3.29
N ALA A 15 -9.87 0.70 -2.58
CA ALA A 15 -9.91 2.16 -2.70
C ALA A 15 -9.57 2.61 -4.12
N LEU A 16 -8.50 2.05 -4.71
CA LEU A 16 -8.07 2.34 -6.09
C LEU A 16 -9.12 1.91 -7.11
N LYS A 17 -9.73 0.74 -6.91
CA LYS A 17 -10.80 0.24 -7.77
C LYS A 17 -12.03 1.13 -7.72
N SER A 18 -12.55 1.41 -6.53
CA SER A 18 -13.70 2.32 -6.35
C SER A 18 -13.40 3.71 -6.89
N GLY A 19 -12.21 4.25 -6.65
CA GLY A 19 -11.83 5.57 -7.17
C GLY A 19 -11.73 5.63 -8.69
N TRP A 20 -11.35 4.52 -9.34
CA TRP A 20 -11.35 4.40 -10.79
C TRP A 20 -12.78 4.28 -11.35
N GLU A 21 -13.66 3.52 -10.70
CA GLU A 21 -15.04 3.28 -11.15
C GLU A 21 -15.99 4.46 -10.87
N ASP A 22 -15.79 5.19 -9.77
CA ASP A 22 -16.67 6.25 -9.30
C ASP A 22 -16.40 7.63 -9.95
N GLY A 23 -15.37 7.79 -10.79
CA GLY A 23 -14.89 9.12 -11.16
C GLY A 23 -14.26 9.30 -12.54
N ASP A 24 -14.14 10.57 -12.90
CA ASP A 24 -13.42 11.04 -14.09
C ASP A 24 -11.92 11.07 -13.78
N VAL A 25 -11.26 9.90 -13.84
CA VAL A 25 -9.79 9.81 -13.82
C VAL A 25 -9.31 10.30 -15.19
N ALA A 26 -9.30 11.62 -15.34
CA ALA A 26 -9.24 12.28 -16.63
C ALA A 26 -8.00 11.87 -17.45
N GLY A 27 -8.23 11.38 -18.67
CA GLY A 27 -7.23 11.41 -19.75
C GLY A 27 -5.93 10.64 -19.52
N LYS A 28 -5.84 9.74 -18.53
CA LYS A 28 -4.60 9.05 -18.15
C LYS A 28 -4.02 8.11 -19.22
N GLY A 29 -4.74 7.90 -20.33
CA GLY A 29 -4.24 7.13 -21.47
C GLY A 29 -3.94 5.66 -21.14
N PHE A 30 -4.46 5.15 -20.02
CA PHE A 30 -4.34 3.77 -19.60
C PHE A 30 -5.66 3.20 -19.07
N VAL A 31 -5.73 1.87 -18.95
CA VAL A 31 -6.87 1.12 -18.41
C VAL A 31 -6.33 0.08 -17.42
N PRO A 32 -6.70 0.17 -16.13
CA PRO A 32 -6.30 -0.81 -15.13
C PRO A 32 -7.21 -2.06 -15.17
N THR A 33 -6.60 -3.22 -14.91
CA THR A 33 -7.31 -4.44 -14.52
C THR A 33 -6.90 -4.77 -13.09
N PHE A 34 -7.90 -4.92 -12.21
CA PHE A 34 -7.67 -5.14 -10.78
C PHE A 34 -7.64 -6.63 -10.47
N PHE A 35 -6.63 -7.04 -9.73
CA PHE A 35 -6.48 -8.37 -9.17
C PHE A 35 -6.20 -8.25 -7.67
N GLY A 36 -6.63 -9.24 -6.92
CA GLY A 36 -6.19 -9.34 -5.55
C GLY A 36 -6.79 -10.51 -4.82
N ALA A 37 -6.30 -10.75 -3.62
CA ALA A 37 -6.79 -11.81 -2.73
C ALA A 37 -6.99 -11.26 -1.32
N LEU A 38 -7.89 -11.90 -0.58
CA LEU A 38 -8.13 -11.56 0.82
C LEU A 38 -7.04 -12.14 1.72
N SER A 39 -6.78 -11.48 2.85
CA SER A 39 -5.81 -11.93 3.87
C SER A 39 -4.45 -12.28 3.26
N ASP A 40 -3.96 -13.50 3.52
CA ASP A 40 -2.64 -13.97 3.10
C ASP A 40 -2.66 -14.63 1.72
N GLY A 41 -3.77 -14.57 0.98
CA GLY A 41 -3.88 -15.22 -0.32
C GLY A 41 -2.80 -14.76 -1.32
N MET A 42 -2.44 -13.48 -1.27
CA MET A 42 -1.38 -12.90 -2.09
C MET A 42 0.03 -13.43 -1.72
N ALA A 43 0.24 -13.93 -0.50
CA ALA A 43 1.52 -14.57 -0.13
C ALA A 43 1.73 -15.92 -0.84
N THR A 44 0.69 -16.48 -1.45
CA THR A 44 0.79 -17.73 -2.23
C THR A 44 0.96 -17.49 -3.73
N LEU A 45 1.09 -16.23 -4.16
CA LEU A 45 1.28 -15.88 -5.56
C LEU A 45 2.56 -16.54 -6.12
N ASP A 46 2.46 -17.20 -7.27
CA ASP A 46 3.60 -17.79 -7.96
C ASP A 46 3.36 -17.77 -9.47
N VAL A 47 4.38 -18.21 -10.22
CA VAL A 47 4.31 -18.39 -11.67
C VAL A 47 3.89 -19.82 -11.98
N VAL A 48 2.76 -19.97 -12.66
CA VAL A 48 2.24 -21.26 -13.12
C VAL A 48 1.94 -21.15 -14.61
N ASP A 49 2.60 -21.97 -15.43
CA ASP A 49 2.42 -22.00 -16.89
C ASP A 49 2.56 -20.62 -17.57
N GLY A 50 3.43 -19.76 -17.02
CA GLY A 50 3.67 -18.40 -17.52
C GLY A 50 2.71 -17.34 -16.99
N GLU A 51 1.67 -17.74 -16.25
CA GLU A 51 0.73 -16.83 -15.57
C GLU A 51 1.14 -16.59 -14.12
N VAL A 52 0.86 -15.39 -13.61
CA VAL A 52 1.01 -15.06 -12.19
C VAL A 52 -0.33 -15.26 -11.50
N ILE A 53 -0.41 -16.24 -10.61
CA ILE A 53 -1.65 -16.65 -9.95
C ILE A 53 -1.38 -17.20 -8.53
N PRO A 54 -2.30 -16.99 -7.56
CA PRO A 54 -2.19 -17.64 -6.25
C PRO A 54 -2.21 -19.17 -6.36
N ARG A 55 -1.37 -19.85 -5.58
CA ARG A 55 -1.35 -21.33 -5.49
C ARG A 55 -2.46 -21.87 -4.59
N ASP A 56 -2.92 -21.08 -3.63
CA ASP A 56 -4.12 -21.41 -2.87
C ASP A 56 -5.38 -21.27 -3.75
N THR A 57 -6.20 -22.31 -3.78
CA THR A 57 -7.36 -22.38 -4.69
C THR A 57 -8.43 -21.33 -4.35
N LYS A 58 -8.64 -21.02 -3.06
CA LYS A 58 -9.61 -19.99 -2.67
C LYS A 58 -9.12 -18.60 -3.04
N ALA A 59 -7.82 -18.35 -2.87
CA ALA A 59 -7.18 -17.12 -3.30
C ALA A 59 -7.26 -16.98 -4.82
N ALA A 60 -6.95 -18.04 -5.59
CA ALA A 60 -7.05 -18.04 -7.05
C ALA A 60 -8.48 -17.77 -7.53
N ASP A 61 -9.48 -18.45 -6.96
CA ASP A 61 -10.89 -18.22 -7.28
C ASP A 61 -11.31 -16.77 -7.03
N PHE A 62 -10.87 -16.19 -5.91
CA PHE A 62 -11.16 -14.79 -5.59
C PHE A 62 -10.44 -13.82 -6.53
N PHE A 63 -9.18 -14.11 -6.86
CA PHE A 63 -8.34 -13.34 -7.77
C PHE A 63 -8.92 -13.26 -9.19
N CYS A 64 -9.42 -14.39 -9.71
CA CYS A 64 -10.17 -14.47 -10.96
C CYS A 64 -11.50 -13.69 -10.89
N LYS A 65 -12.28 -13.88 -9.82
CA LYS A 65 -13.56 -13.16 -9.64
C LYS A 65 -13.42 -11.64 -9.61
N ILE A 66 -12.39 -11.13 -8.94
CA ILE A 66 -12.14 -9.69 -8.82
C ILE A 66 -11.74 -9.06 -10.16
N SER A 67 -10.92 -9.76 -10.94
CA SER A 67 -10.48 -9.28 -12.25
C SER A 67 -11.55 -9.42 -13.32
N GLY A 68 -12.55 -10.27 -13.11
CA GLY A 68 -13.51 -10.67 -14.14
C GLY A 68 -12.89 -11.63 -15.17
N GLU A 69 -11.65 -12.06 -14.94
CA GLU A 69 -10.92 -13.00 -15.78
C GLU A 69 -11.05 -14.41 -15.19
N ASN A 70 -11.11 -15.44 -16.05
CA ASN A 70 -11.11 -16.84 -15.60
C ASN A 70 -9.70 -17.43 -15.53
N THR A 71 -8.67 -16.59 -15.48
CA THR A 71 -7.25 -16.97 -15.52
C THR A 71 -6.42 -16.09 -14.59
N GLY A 72 -5.14 -16.45 -14.41
CA GLY A 72 -4.18 -15.60 -13.73
C GLY A 72 -3.80 -14.37 -14.54
N VAL A 73 -2.84 -13.59 -14.02
CA VAL A 73 -2.27 -12.46 -14.75
C VAL A 73 -1.34 -12.99 -15.84
N LYS A 74 -1.63 -12.63 -17.08
CA LYS A 74 -0.77 -12.87 -18.25
C LYS A 74 0.15 -11.67 -18.47
N PRO A 75 1.42 -11.70 -18.08
CA PRO A 75 2.25 -10.49 -18.03
C PRO A 75 2.41 -9.80 -19.39
N GLU A 76 2.33 -10.54 -20.48
CA GLU A 76 2.45 -10.04 -21.85
C GLU A 76 1.37 -9.04 -22.24
N ILE A 77 0.18 -9.07 -21.63
CA ILE A 77 -0.96 -8.22 -22.01
C ILE A 77 -0.94 -6.83 -21.36
N TYR A 78 -0.16 -6.63 -20.31
CA TYR A 78 -0.07 -5.37 -19.57
C TYR A 78 1.17 -4.59 -19.99
N ASP A 79 1.16 -3.27 -19.90
CA ASP A 79 2.34 -2.44 -20.17
C ASP A 79 3.13 -2.13 -18.88
N ALA A 80 2.48 -2.19 -17.71
CA ALA A 80 3.09 -2.05 -16.40
C ALA A 80 2.23 -2.68 -15.29
N PHE A 81 2.80 -2.75 -14.08
CA PHE A 81 2.19 -3.35 -12.89
C PHE A 81 2.18 -2.33 -11.74
N LEU A 82 1.08 -2.27 -11.00
CA LEU A 82 0.93 -1.45 -9.80
C LEU A 82 0.53 -2.36 -8.63
N LEU A 83 1.34 -2.40 -7.58
CA LEU A 83 1.05 -3.18 -6.39
C LEU A 83 0.71 -2.25 -5.22
N ALA A 84 -0.32 -2.58 -4.44
CA ALA A 84 -0.79 -1.75 -3.32
C ALA A 84 -1.12 -2.58 -2.06
N GLY A 85 -0.73 -2.06 -0.88
CA GLY A 85 -0.98 -2.68 0.41
C GLY A 85 0.09 -3.72 0.80
N MET A 86 -0.34 -4.92 1.21
CA MET A 86 0.52 -6.10 1.40
C MET A 86 1.76 -5.91 2.30
N GLY A 87 1.65 -5.06 3.32
CA GLY A 87 2.72 -4.84 4.30
C GLY A 87 3.70 -3.72 3.93
N MET A 88 3.48 -3.00 2.83
CA MET A 88 4.25 -1.79 2.51
C MET A 88 3.78 -0.60 3.36
N PHE A 89 4.15 -0.61 4.65
CA PHE A 89 3.80 0.40 5.65
C PHE A 89 4.92 0.53 6.70
N PRO A 90 5.22 1.74 7.23
CA PRO A 90 6.33 1.93 8.17
C PRO A 90 6.03 1.47 9.61
N THR A 91 5.44 0.29 9.76
CA THR A 91 5.07 -0.33 11.06
C THR A 91 6.24 -0.35 12.05
N PRO A 92 7.47 -0.77 11.68
CA PRO A 92 8.59 -0.78 12.62
C PRO A 92 8.96 0.60 13.16
N VAL A 93 8.78 1.67 12.38
CA VAL A 93 9.05 3.05 12.83
C VAL A 93 8.08 3.40 13.96
N PHE A 94 6.77 3.17 13.75
CA PHE A 94 5.74 3.43 14.74
C PHE A 94 5.86 2.57 16.00
N ASN A 95 6.16 1.28 15.84
CA ASN A 95 6.25 0.35 16.96
C ASN A 95 7.45 0.62 17.87
N ASN A 96 8.57 1.05 17.30
CA ASN A 96 9.81 1.25 18.05
C ASN A 96 9.94 2.66 18.61
N TYR A 97 9.18 3.63 18.10
CA TYR A 97 9.32 5.04 18.48
C TYR A 97 9.32 5.28 20.00
N ARG A 98 8.41 4.66 20.77
CA ARG A 98 8.36 4.84 22.23
C ARG A 98 9.57 4.28 22.98
N ALA A 99 10.23 3.28 22.42
CA ALA A 99 11.31 2.55 23.09
C ALA A 99 12.70 3.05 22.67
N PHE A 100 12.81 3.69 21.51
CA PHE A 100 14.08 4.06 20.91
C PHE A 100 14.03 5.49 20.35
N SER A 101 14.91 6.35 20.86
CA SER A 101 15.20 7.63 20.25
C SER A 101 16.44 7.53 19.36
N THR A 102 16.53 8.45 18.40
CA THR A 102 17.61 8.54 17.43
C THR A 102 18.11 9.99 17.32
N PRO A 103 19.23 10.24 16.63
CA PRO A 103 19.70 11.61 16.37
C PRO A 103 18.68 12.51 15.64
N SER A 104 17.72 11.91 14.93
CA SER A 104 16.73 12.62 14.12
C SER A 104 15.34 12.72 14.77
N THR A 105 15.20 12.27 16.03
CA THR A 105 13.96 12.38 16.82
C THR A 105 14.12 13.36 17.98
N HIS A 106 13.04 14.02 18.40
CA HIS A 106 13.04 15.01 19.47
C HIS A 106 12.54 14.50 20.83
N HIS A 107 12.10 13.25 20.92
CA HIS A 107 11.58 12.66 22.15
C HIS A 107 12.65 11.93 22.98
N ASP A 108 12.39 11.80 24.28
CA ASP A 108 13.17 10.96 25.19
C ASP A 108 12.65 9.53 25.22
N ALA A 109 13.55 8.55 25.10
CA ALA A 109 13.23 7.12 25.18
C ALA A 109 14.23 6.34 26.05
N PRO A 110 13.87 5.13 26.54
CA PRO A 110 14.77 4.30 27.36
C PRO A 110 16.05 3.84 26.65
N HIS A 111 16.05 3.82 25.31
CA HIS A 111 17.17 3.37 24.50
C HIS A 111 17.49 4.39 23.41
N PHE A 112 18.76 4.46 23.02
CA PHE A 112 19.24 5.32 21.94
C PHE A 112 19.94 4.49 20.87
N VAL A 113 19.52 4.64 19.62
CA VAL A 113 20.08 3.94 18.44
C VAL A 113 20.32 4.93 17.31
N SER A 114 21.09 4.55 16.30
CA SER A 114 21.25 5.37 15.10
C SER A 114 20.01 5.28 14.20
N ASP A 115 19.81 6.29 13.36
CA ASP A 115 18.79 6.28 12.30
C ASP A 115 18.93 5.05 11.39
N ALA A 116 20.17 4.63 11.13
CA ALA A 116 20.48 3.46 10.31
C ALA A 116 19.89 2.16 10.89
N VAL A 117 19.86 1.99 12.21
CA VAL A 117 19.26 0.79 12.84
C VAL A 117 17.74 0.76 12.62
N ILE A 118 17.06 1.91 12.73
CA ILE A 118 15.62 1.99 12.47
C ILE A 118 15.33 1.78 10.99
N ALA A 119 16.13 2.37 10.10
CA ALA A 119 16.01 2.18 8.66
C ALA A 119 16.23 0.72 8.24
N ASP A 120 17.22 0.03 8.80
CA ASP A 120 17.46 -1.39 8.53
C ASP A 120 16.33 -2.28 9.06
N THR A 121 15.80 -1.96 10.25
CA THR A 121 14.64 -2.69 10.80
C THR A 121 13.40 -2.50 9.92
N LEU A 122 13.18 -1.28 9.41
CA LEU A 122 12.10 -1.02 8.47
C LEU A 122 12.33 -1.78 7.16
N TRP A 123 13.55 -1.74 6.61
CA TRP A 123 13.90 -2.47 5.40
C TRP A 123 13.65 -3.96 5.54
N GLU A 124 14.08 -4.60 6.63
CA GLU A 124 13.85 -6.04 6.85
C GLU A 124 12.35 -6.38 6.84
N GLY A 125 11.52 -5.53 7.45
CA GLY A 125 10.06 -5.70 7.43
C GLY A 125 9.46 -5.55 6.03
N ILE A 126 9.96 -4.62 5.22
CA ILE A 126 9.49 -4.41 3.84
C ILE A 126 10.01 -5.52 2.92
N ASP A 127 11.28 -5.89 3.02
CA ASP A 127 11.93 -6.94 2.21
C ASP A 127 11.26 -8.31 2.41
N GLY A 128 10.92 -8.64 3.66
CA GLY A 128 10.17 -9.86 4.02
C GLY A 128 8.66 -9.78 3.80
N SER A 129 8.15 -8.69 3.24
CA SER A 129 6.70 -8.47 3.09
C SER A 129 6.09 -9.22 1.91
N MET A 130 4.77 -9.39 1.98
CA MET A 130 3.97 -9.92 0.88
C MET A 130 4.04 -9.03 -0.37
N MET A 131 4.20 -7.72 -0.21
CA MET A 131 4.44 -6.78 -1.32
C MET A 131 5.67 -7.21 -2.13
N MET A 132 6.80 -7.42 -1.45
CA MET A 132 8.07 -7.77 -2.11
C MET A 132 8.04 -9.18 -2.70
N HIS A 133 7.37 -10.12 -2.02
CA HIS A 133 7.10 -11.44 -2.60
C HIS A 133 6.35 -11.32 -3.94
N CYS A 134 5.25 -10.56 -3.99
CA CYS A 134 4.47 -10.37 -5.20
C CYS A 134 5.27 -9.63 -6.30
N ALA A 135 5.97 -8.56 -5.95
CA ALA A 135 6.76 -7.77 -6.90
C ALA A 135 7.87 -8.60 -7.57
N ARG A 136 8.60 -9.39 -6.78
CA ARG A 136 9.65 -10.31 -7.27
C ARG A 136 9.06 -11.46 -8.07
N THR A 137 7.86 -11.94 -7.72
CA THR A 137 7.14 -12.95 -8.50
C THR A 137 6.75 -12.44 -9.88
N VAL A 138 6.24 -11.21 -9.99
CA VAL A 138 5.97 -10.56 -11.29
C VAL A 138 7.26 -10.37 -12.06
N ARG A 139 8.33 -9.88 -11.41
CA ARG A 139 9.63 -9.64 -12.06
C ARG A 139 10.25 -10.91 -12.67
N ARG A 140 9.95 -12.11 -12.15
CA ARG A 140 10.43 -13.39 -12.73
C ARG A 140 9.94 -13.65 -14.16
N VAL A 141 8.87 -12.99 -14.60
CA VAL A 141 8.21 -13.25 -15.90
C VAL A 141 8.12 -12.01 -16.78
N THR A 142 8.58 -10.85 -16.32
CA THR A 142 8.55 -9.62 -17.13
C THR A 142 9.53 -8.54 -16.65
N ASP A 143 10.07 -7.81 -17.62
CA ASP A 143 10.92 -6.63 -17.39
C ASP A 143 10.14 -5.30 -17.41
N LYS A 144 8.81 -5.37 -17.52
CA LYS A 144 7.94 -4.17 -17.55
C LYS A 144 8.04 -3.38 -16.24
N PRO A 145 7.71 -2.07 -16.25
CA PRO A 145 7.70 -1.25 -15.04
C PRO A 145 6.81 -1.85 -13.95
N ILE A 146 7.29 -1.81 -12.71
CA ILE A 146 6.57 -2.26 -11.51
C ILE A 146 6.58 -1.10 -10.51
N PHE A 147 5.38 -0.59 -10.23
CA PHE A 147 5.11 0.46 -9.27
C PHE A 147 4.66 -0.16 -7.95
N LEU A 148 5.25 0.28 -6.84
CA LEU A 148 4.89 -0.12 -5.48
C LEU A 148 4.30 1.10 -4.76
N ALA A 149 3.03 1.02 -4.40
CA ALA A 149 2.37 2.08 -3.65
C ALA A 149 2.51 1.84 -2.15
N TRP A 150 3.02 2.84 -1.43
CA TRP A 150 2.89 2.87 0.02
C TRP A 150 1.43 2.74 0.41
N GLN A 151 1.16 1.90 1.41
CA GLN A 151 -0.14 1.87 2.04
C GLN A 151 -0.42 3.24 2.69
N ALA A 152 -1.66 3.72 2.56
CA ALA A 152 -2.09 4.95 3.21
C ALA A 152 -1.78 4.91 4.71
N PHE A 153 -1.41 6.05 5.29
CA PHE A 153 -1.39 6.22 6.73
C PHE A 153 -2.78 5.97 7.33
N CYS A 154 -2.78 5.61 8.61
CA CYS A 154 -4.02 5.50 9.36
C CYS A 154 -4.80 6.81 9.29
N SER A 155 -6.12 6.70 9.19
CA SER A 155 -7.03 7.84 9.29
C SER A 155 -6.83 8.56 10.62
N GLU A 156 -6.94 9.89 10.61
CA GLU A 156 -6.93 10.72 11.82
C GLU A 156 -8.02 10.34 12.84
N SER A 157 -9.09 9.68 12.39
CA SER A 157 -10.10 9.07 13.28
C SER A 157 -9.52 7.98 14.19
N LEU A 158 -8.26 7.59 14.00
CA LEU A 158 -7.51 6.75 14.95
C LEU A 158 -7.42 7.37 16.34
N PHE A 159 -7.45 8.70 16.45
CA PHE A 159 -7.43 9.39 17.75
C PHE A 159 -8.75 9.27 18.53
N ASP A 160 -9.83 8.82 17.88
CA ASP A 160 -11.08 8.46 18.56
C ASP A 160 -10.98 7.08 19.26
N ILE A 161 -9.86 6.37 19.08
CA ILE A 161 -9.58 5.05 19.66
C ILE A 161 -8.41 5.18 20.64
N GLU A 162 -8.70 5.34 21.93
CA GLU A 162 -7.73 5.67 22.99
C GLU A 162 -6.45 4.82 22.93
N TRP A 163 -6.56 3.49 22.90
CA TRP A 163 -5.39 2.62 22.89
C TRP A 163 -4.54 2.75 21.62
N ARG A 164 -5.12 3.14 20.48
CA ARG A 164 -4.37 3.38 19.23
C ARG A 164 -3.75 4.76 19.18
N ALA A 165 -4.44 5.77 19.71
CA ALA A 165 -3.90 7.10 19.86
C ALA A 165 -2.52 7.04 20.53
N THR A 166 -2.35 6.18 21.54
CA THR A 166 -1.06 6.00 22.22
C THR A 166 0.10 5.64 21.28
N GLN A 167 -0.14 4.93 20.18
CA GLN A 167 0.93 4.53 19.25
C GLN A 167 1.43 5.69 18.39
N MET A 168 0.53 6.55 17.90
CA MET A 168 0.83 7.60 16.92
C MET A 168 1.01 8.99 17.54
N GLN A 169 0.28 9.28 18.63
CA GLN A 169 0.27 10.59 19.29
C GLN A 169 1.68 11.08 19.68
N PRO A 170 2.58 10.23 20.23
CA PRO A 170 3.92 10.69 20.62
C PRO A 170 4.75 11.25 19.45
N ILE A 171 4.54 10.76 18.22
CA ILE A 171 5.25 11.30 17.05
C ILE A 171 4.74 12.71 16.73
N LEU A 172 3.43 12.93 16.85
CA LEU A 172 2.84 14.24 16.62
C LEU A 172 3.24 15.24 17.72
N ASP A 173 3.17 14.82 18.98
CA ASP A 173 3.46 15.67 20.14
C ASP A 173 4.90 16.20 20.13
N ASN A 174 5.84 15.39 19.63
CA ASN A 174 7.26 15.75 19.55
C ASN A 174 7.67 16.33 18.19
N SER A 175 6.73 16.52 17.27
CA SER A 175 7.01 17.02 15.92
C SER A 175 7.99 16.15 15.10
N ASP A 176 7.94 14.82 15.28
CA ASP A 176 8.83 13.83 14.65
C ASP A 176 8.26 13.22 13.35
N GLN A 177 7.25 13.83 12.75
CA GLN A 177 6.71 13.40 11.46
C GLN A 177 7.77 13.41 10.32
N PRO A 178 8.71 14.38 10.26
CA PRO A 178 9.81 14.33 9.30
C PRO A 178 10.71 13.09 9.43
N PHE A 179 10.85 12.53 10.64
CA PHE A 179 11.62 11.31 10.86
C PHE A 179 10.96 10.10 10.18
N VAL A 180 9.62 9.98 10.24
CA VAL A 180 8.89 8.91 9.52
C VAL A 180 9.15 9.00 8.02
N ARG A 181 9.10 10.22 7.45
CA ARG A 181 9.39 10.45 6.03
C ARG A 181 10.83 10.10 5.68
N LEU A 182 11.80 10.48 6.51
CA LEU A 182 13.22 10.12 6.33
C LEU A 182 13.42 8.60 6.27
N MET A 183 12.75 7.84 7.14
CA MET A 183 12.82 6.37 7.13
C MET A 183 12.20 5.79 5.85
N MET A 184 11.06 6.31 5.41
CA MET A 184 10.43 5.90 4.16
C MET A 184 11.33 6.20 2.96
N ASP A 185 11.88 7.41 2.85
CA ASP A 185 12.78 7.81 1.75
C ASP A 185 14.02 6.91 1.66
N THR A 186 14.54 6.47 2.81
CA THR A 186 15.67 5.52 2.88
C THR A 186 15.32 4.16 2.26
N VAL A 187 14.12 3.66 2.54
CA VAL A 187 13.62 2.41 1.94
C VAL A 187 13.29 2.58 0.47
N GLU A 188 12.71 3.72 0.09
CA GLU A 188 12.42 4.04 -1.31
C GLU A 188 13.68 4.04 -2.18
N ALA A 189 14.80 4.53 -1.65
CA ALA A 189 16.08 4.47 -2.35
C ALA A 189 16.51 3.01 -2.63
N ARG A 190 16.38 2.10 -1.65
CA ARG A 190 16.69 0.67 -1.83
C ARG A 190 15.76 -0.01 -2.83
N LEU A 191 14.46 0.31 -2.78
CA LEU A 191 13.49 -0.22 -3.73
C LEU A 191 13.79 0.24 -5.18
N LYS A 192 14.22 1.48 -5.35
CA LYS A 192 14.66 2.01 -6.65
C LYS A 192 15.92 1.30 -7.16
N GLU A 193 16.88 0.99 -6.28
CA GLU A 193 18.06 0.19 -6.62
C GLU A 193 17.69 -1.23 -7.08
N GLU A 194 16.60 -1.81 -6.54
CA GLU A 194 16.05 -3.09 -7.01
C GLU A 194 15.21 -2.99 -8.31
N GLY A 195 15.07 -1.79 -8.88
CA GLY A 195 14.34 -1.58 -10.13
C GLY A 195 12.82 -1.48 -9.97
N PHE A 196 12.36 -1.00 -8.81
CA PHE A 196 10.96 -0.66 -8.55
C PHE A 196 10.75 0.85 -8.50
N GLU A 197 9.59 1.31 -8.96
CA GLU A 197 9.17 2.71 -8.81
C GLU A 197 8.23 2.82 -7.61
N VAL A 198 8.47 3.79 -6.72
CA VAL A 198 7.65 3.94 -5.50
C VAL A 198 6.65 5.09 -5.67
N LEU A 199 5.38 4.80 -5.39
CA LEU A 199 4.29 5.76 -5.39
C LEU A 199 3.91 6.11 -3.96
N ASN A 200 3.90 7.40 -3.69
CA ASN A 200 3.60 7.95 -2.38
C ASN A 200 2.13 8.32 -2.24
N GLN A 201 1.65 8.35 -0.99
CA GLN A 201 0.36 8.90 -0.66
C GLN A 201 0.32 10.39 -1.05
N PRO A 202 -0.75 10.89 -1.71
CA PRO A 202 -0.78 12.28 -2.18
C PRO A 202 -0.91 13.28 -1.03
N ASP A 203 -0.18 14.38 -1.07
CA ASP A 203 -0.10 15.38 0.01
C ASP A 203 -1.47 15.93 0.42
N GLU A 204 -2.37 16.13 -0.55
CA GLU A 204 -3.73 16.62 -0.28
C GLU A 204 -4.57 15.67 0.59
N THR A 205 -4.19 14.38 0.65
CA THR A 205 -4.84 13.38 1.50
C THR A 205 -4.27 13.33 2.92
N LEU A 206 -3.09 13.92 3.14
CA LEU A 206 -2.39 13.85 4.40
C LEU A 206 -2.91 14.89 5.42
N ARG A 207 -2.93 14.48 6.67
CA ARG A 207 -2.99 15.35 7.84
C ARG A 207 -1.69 15.19 8.62
N ASP A 208 -1.10 16.31 9.04
CA ASP A 208 0.08 16.34 9.90
C ASP A 208 1.23 15.45 9.38
N GLY A 209 1.36 15.26 8.05
CA GLY A 209 2.45 14.50 7.40
C GLY A 209 2.45 12.97 7.57
N VAL A 210 1.79 12.41 8.59
CA VAL A 210 1.83 10.95 8.90
C VAL A 210 0.44 10.36 9.24
N MET A 211 -0.63 11.08 8.91
CA MET A 211 -2.01 10.61 9.06
C MET A 211 -2.76 10.87 7.75
N THR A 212 -3.83 10.12 7.51
CA THR A 212 -4.76 10.38 6.41
C THR A 212 -5.96 11.18 6.93
N LYS A 213 -6.43 12.21 6.21
CA LYS A 213 -7.65 12.95 6.62
C LYS A 213 -8.86 12.02 6.63
N ALA A 214 -9.76 12.17 7.59
CA ALA A 214 -10.86 11.24 7.82
C ALA A 214 -11.88 11.18 6.66
N GLU A 215 -11.95 12.22 5.84
CA GLU A 215 -12.78 12.23 4.63
C GLU A 215 -12.35 11.20 3.58
N PHE A 216 -11.09 10.75 3.61
CA PHE A 216 -10.54 9.75 2.70
C PHE A 216 -10.71 8.31 3.22
N SER A 217 -11.12 8.11 4.48
CA SER A 217 -11.39 6.76 5.04
C SER A 217 -12.87 6.49 5.25
N ARG A 218 -13.68 7.53 5.56
CA ARG A 218 -15.11 7.38 5.84
C ARG A 218 -15.85 6.80 4.63
N GLY A 219 -16.68 5.79 4.90
CA GLY A 219 -17.43 5.09 3.86
C GLY A 219 -16.59 4.17 2.98
N SER A 220 -15.39 3.76 3.43
CA SER A 220 -14.62 2.72 2.75
C SER A 220 -15.42 1.42 2.64
N VAL A 221 -15.19 0.67 1.55
CA VAL A 221 -15.92 -0.56 1.21
C VAL A 221 -14.99 -1.76 1.18
N LEU A 222 -15.52 -2.91 1.59
CA LEU A 222 -14.79 -4.17 1.57
C LEU A 222 -14.44 -4.57 0.13
N PHE A 223 -13.22 -5.07 -0.05
CA PHE A 223 -12.79 -5.62 -1.33
C PHE A 223 -13.54 -6.90 -1.66
N ARG A 224 -14.51 -6.82 -2.57
CA ARG A 224 -15.35 -7.95 -3.00
C ARG A 224 -15.75 -7.77 -4.46
N ALA A 225 -15.93 -8.88 -5.17
CA ALA A 225 -16.46 -8.87 -6.54
C ALA A 225 -17.94 -8.45 -6.55
N ASP A 226 -18.71 -8.96 -5.59
CA ASP A 226 -20.16 -8.72 -5.48
C ASP A 226 -20.55 -8.08 -4.15
N ASN A 227 -21.60 -7.25 -4.21
CA ASN A 227 -22.27 -6.65 -3.06
C ASN A 227 -21.31 -5.87 -2.13
N PRO A 228 -20.81 -4.70 -2.58
CA PRO A 228 -19.89 -3.89 -1.80
C PRO A 228 -20.54 -3.53 -0.46
N LYS A 229 -19.88 -3.95 0.61
CA LYS A 229 -20.34 -3.69 1.98
C LYS A 229 -19.39 -2.70 2.63
N ALA A 230 -19.94 -1.66 3.24
CA ALA A 230 -19.16 -0.70 4.00
C ALA A 230 -18.36 -1.39 5.11
N HIS A 231 -17.15 -0.89 5.35
CA HIS A 231 -16.42 -1.18 6.57
C HIS A 231 -17.16 -0.61 7.80
N ARG A 232 -16.69 -0.99 8.99
CA ARG A 232 -17.19 -0.41 10.24
C ARG A 232 -16.83 1.08 10.26
N GLU A 233 -17.63 1.90 10.95
CA GLU A 233 -17.41 3.36 11.00
C GLU A 233 -16.04 3.75 11.57
N ASN A 234 -15.48 2.93 12.45
CA ASN A 234 -14.16 3.12 13.05
C ASN A 234 -13.03 2.38 12.32
N ASP A 235 -13.21 2.04 11.04
CA ASP A 235 -12.11 1.54 10.22
C ASP A 235 -11.17 2.69 9.84
N VAL A 236 -9.99 2.67 10.43
CA VAL A 236 -8.95 3.69 10.24
C VAL A 236 -7.86 3.24 9.29
N PHE A 237 -7.94 2.03 8.74
CA PHE A 237 -6.91 1.45 7.87
C PHE A 237 -7.31 1.47 6.40
N HIS A 238 -8.61 1.31 6.11
CA HIS A 238 -9.11 1.25 4.74
C HIS A 238 -9.59 2.62 4.25
N MET A 239 -9.16 2.97 3.04
CA MET A 239 -9.53 4.22 2.39
C MET A 239 -10.70 4.02 1.43
N ASN A 240 -11.39 5.10 1.07
CA ASN A 240 -12.55 5.10 0.21
C ASN A 240 -12.20 5.40 -1.26
N GLY A 241 -13.22 5.44 -2.13
CA GLY A 241 -13.02 5.75 -3.56
C GLY A 241 -12.48 7.17 -3.82
N ILE A 242 -12.77 8.15 -2.95
CA ILE A 242 -12.21 9.51 -3.09
C ILE A 242 -10.69 9.46 -2.96
N TYR A 243 -10.17 8.70 -2.00
CA TYR A 243 -8.73 8.48 -1.85
C TYR A 243 -8.13 7.84 -3.10
N GLY A 244 -8.73 6.76 -3.59
CA GLY A 244 -8.21 6.07 -4.76
C GLY A 244 -8.20 6.94 -6.01
N ARG A 245 -9.22 7.77 -6.21
CA ARG A 245 -9.28 8.75 -7.30
C ARG A 245 -8.17 9.79 -7.18
N THR A 246 -7.94 10.31 -5.97
CA THR A 246 -6.84 11.25 -5.71
C THR A 246 -5.49 10.62 -6.04
N CYS A 247 -5.25 9.37 -5.62
CA CYS A 247 -4.05 8.61 -6.00
C CYS A 247 -3.87 8.51 -7.51
N TRP A 248 -4.92 8.11 -8.24
CA TRP A 248 -4.85 8.02 -9.70
C TRP A 248 -4.52 9.33 -10.37
N ASN A 249 -5.06 10.44 -9.88
CA ASN A 249 -4.80 11.76 -10.42
C ASN A 249 -3.37 12.23 -10.15
N SER A 250 -2.82 11.93 -8.97
CA SER A 250 -1.47 12.33 -8.59
C SER A 250 -0.36 11.44 -9.16
N TRP A 251 -0.61 10.14 -9.35
CA TRP A 251 0.44 9.21 -9.75
C TRP A 251 0.77 9.33 -11.24
N GLU A 252 2.07 9.27 -11.53
CA GLU A 252 2.63 9.13 -12.86
C GLU A 252 2.99 7.67 -13.07
N ILE A 253 2.21 7.01 -13.93
CA ILE A 253 2.31 5.58 -14.30
C ILE A 253 2.35 5.49 -15.81
#